data_AF-A0AAQ3JTW6-F1
#
_entry.id   AF-A0AAQ3JTW6-F1
#
_cell.length_a   1.000
_cell.length_b   1.000
_cell.length_c   1.000
_cell.angle_alpha   90.00
_cell.angle_beta   90.00
_cell.angle_gamma   90.00
#
_symmetry.space_group_name_H-M   'P 1'
#
loop_
_entity.id
_entity.type
_entity.pdbx_description
1 polymer ?
#
loop_
_entity_poly.entity_id
_entity_poly.type
_entity_poly.pdbx_seq_one_letter_code
_entity_poly.pdbx_strand_id
1 'polypeptide(L)'
;MIEGRVSHFMFANDLILFCKNEDSSLRNLLLLLKYFELVAGLKVNLAKSSILCLKTDQDLSNNLTLEIECQVSSFSMSYLGLPLRAGKLCRADWLQLISRFDARLGNWHGQLLSRADRLTLINSVITASTAYLLSLFQAPKWVLNRIDSRRQKFFWVGQDNISTNGKCLVSWDSITCSKIEGGLGILDLRAHNQARLGTWLWRMRSQMRWFYDRHPFGPRTGQGCDGIATALSAVAK
;
A
#
# COMPACT_ATOMS: atom_id res chain seq x y z
N MET A 1 17.62 -10.00 8.22
CA MET A 1 16.96 -10.30 9.51
C MET A 1 18.03 -10.37 10.58
N ILE A 2 17.83 -9.74 11.74
CA ILE A 2 18.75 -9.89 12.87
C ILE A 2 18.46 -11.27 13.49
N GLU A 3 19.49 -12.08 13.71
CA GLU A 3 19.33 -13.41 14.32
C GLU A 3 18.58 -13.32 15.66
N GLY A 4 17.55 -14.15 15.81
CA GLY A 4 16.76 -14.27 17.05
C GLY A 4 15.59 -13.29 17.23
N ARG A 5 15.30 -12.37 16.29
CA ARG A 5 14.14 -11.47 16.39
C ARG A 5 13.10 -11.71 15.30
N VAL A 6 11.86 -12.02 15.71
CA VAL A 6 10.69 -12.01 14.83
C VAL A 6 10.41 -10.56 14.43
N SER A 7 10.48 -10.27 13.12
CA SER A 7 10.10 -8.95 12.61
C SER A 7 8.59 -8.92 12.41
N HIS A 8 7.94 -7.81 12.73
CA HIS A 8 6.48 -7.72 12.63
C HIS A 8 6.02 -6.33 12.16
N PHE A 9 4.86 -6.28 11.52
CA PHE A 9 4.07 -5.07 11.30
C PHE A 9 2.72 -5.24 11.99
N MET A 10 2.33 -4.28 12.81
CA MET A 10 1.05 -4.33 13.52
C MET A 10 0.32 -3.02 13.32
N PHE A 11 -0.96 -3.10 12.93
CA PHE A 11 -1.87 -1.97 12.91
C PHE A 11 -3.25 -2.43 13.39
N ALA A 12 -3.67 -1.90 14.54
CA ALA A 12 -4.86 -2.39 15.25
C ALA A 12 -4.85 -3.92 15.36
N ASN A 13 -5.76 -4.60 14.67
CA ASN A 13 -5.94 -6.04 14.71
C ASN A 13 -5.20 -6.79 13.58
N ASP A 14 -4.58 -6.06 12.64
CA ASP A 14 -3.88 -6.63 11.50
C ASP A 14 -2.38 -6.76 11.83
N LEU A 15 -1.92 -8.00 11.95
CA LEU A 15 -0.54 -8.36 12.27
C LEU A 15 0.09 -9.10 11.09
N ILE A 16 1.27 -8.66 10.64
CA ILE A 16 2.11 -9.40 9.71
C ILE A 16 3.38 -9.79 10.45
N LEU A 17 3.64 -11.08 10.55
CA LEU A 17 4.83 -11.64 11.15
C LEU A 17 5.77 -12.15 10.06
N PHE A 18 7.06 -11.84 10.16
CA PHE A 18 8.08 -12.36 9.27
C PHE A 18 8.96 -13.35 10.02
N CYS A 19 9.06 -14.56 9.50
CA CYS A 19 9.95 -15.60 9.99
C CYS A 19 10.83 -16.14 8.86
N LYS A 20 11.89 -16.86 9.22
CA LYS A 20 12.65 -17.66 8.27
C LYS A 20 11.77 -18.78 7.72
N ASN A 21 12.01 -19.18 6.48
CA ASN A 21 11.34 -20.32 5.85
C ASN A 21 11.96 -21.64 6.31
N GLU A 22 11.79 -21.92 7.60
CA GLU A 22 12.18 -23.18 8.25
C GLU A 22 10.96 -23.70 9.01
N ASP A 23 10.67 -24.99 8.93
CA ASP A 23 9.50 -25.60 9.59
C ASP A 23 9.51 -25.38 11.10
N SER A 24 10.70 -25.43 11.71
CA SER A 24 10.91 -25.13 13.14
C SER A 24 10.50 -23.69 13.48
N SER A 25 10.86 -22.72 12.64
CA SER A 25 10.54 -21.31 12.83
C SER A 25 9.02 -21.05 12.72
N LEU A 26 8.35 -21.70 11.77
CA LEU A 26 6.90 -21.61 11.60
C LEU A 26 6.14 -22.24 12.77
N ARG A 27 6.54 -23.44 13.20
CA ARG A 27 5.92 -24.12 14.35
C ARG A 27 6.07 -23.31 15.64
N ASN A 28 7.26 -22.74 15.88
CA ASN A 28 7.49 -21.87 17.04
C ASN A 28 6.59 -20.62 17.01
N LEU A 29 6.39 -20.03 15.82
CA LEU A 29 5.51 -18.88 15.66
C LEU A 29 4.03 -19.23 15.91
N LEU A 30 3.57 -20.40 15.44
CA LEU A 30 2.21 -20.87 15.70
C LEU A 30 2.00 -21.20 17.18
N LEU A 31 2.98 -21.81 17.84
CA LEU A 31 2.94 -22.03 19.28
C LEU A 31 2.83 -20.71 20.03
N LEU A 32 3.62 -19.70 19.65
CA LEU A 32 3.56 -18.36 20.25
C LEU A 32 2.18 -17.72 20.07
N LEU A 33 1.55 -17.86 18.89
CA LEU A 33 0.18 -17.38 18.67
C LEU A 33 -0.85 -18.12 19.53
N LYS A 34 -0.72 -19.43 19.71
CA LYS A 34 -1.60 -20.21 20.61
C LYS A 34 -1.42 -19.81 22.07
N TYR A 35 -0.18 -19.59 22.52
CA TYR A 35 0.07 -19.08 23.87
C TYR A 35 -0.52 -17.68 24.06
N PHE A 36 -0.39 -16.82 23.06
CA PHE A 36 -1.01 -15.50 23.09
C PHE A 36 -2.54 -15.62 23.19
N GLU A 37 -3.18 -16.52 22.44
CA GLU A 37 -4.62 -16.76 22.51
C GLU A 37 -5.06 -17.22 23.91
N LEU A 38 -4.30 -18.12 24.54
CA LEU A 38 -4.59 -18.60 25.90
C LEU A 38 -4.47 -17.50 26.96
N VAL A 39 -3.45 -16.63 26.85
CA VAL A 39 -3.18 -15.59 27.85
C VAL A 39 -4.06 -14.35 27.64
N ALA A 40 -4.24 -13.92 26.40
CA ALA A 40 -5.02 -12.73 26.06
C ALA A 40 -6.52 -13.01 25.96
N GLY A 41 -6.93 -14.27 25.83
CA GLY A 41 -8.33 -14.65 25.58
C GLY A 41 -8.83 -14.23 24.19
N LEU A 42 -7.93 -13.93 23.25
CA LEU A 42 -8.24 -13.46 21.89
C LEU A 42 -7.92 -14.56 20.87
N LYS A 43 -8.85 -14.82 19.96
CA LYS A 43 -8.69 -15.92 18.99
C LYS A 43 -8.17 -15.42 17.65
N VAL A 44 -7.13 -16.08 17.14
CA VAL A 44 -6.64 -15.78 15.79
C VAL A 44 -7.68 -16.23 14.77
N ASN A 45 -8.08 -15.32 13.88
CA ASN A 45 -9.02 -15.66 12.82
C ASN A 45 -8.29 -16.35 11.67
N LEU A 46 -8.21 -17.68 11.72
CA LEU A 46 -7.54 -18.49 10.70
C LEU A 46 -8.17 -18.34 9.30
N ALA A 47 -9.48 -18.08 9.22
CA ALA A 47 -10.17 -17.86 7.94
C ALA A 47 -9.78 -16.53 7.25
N LYS A 48 -9.27 -15.56 8.01
CA LYS A 48 -8.74 -14.28 7.49
C LYS A 48 -7.22 -14.23 7.45
N SER A 49 -6.57 -15.19 8.10
CA SER A 49 -5.13 -15.27 8.16
C SER A 49 -4.63 -16.04 6.95
N SER A 50 -3.46 -15.66 6.45
CA SER A 50 -2.82 -16.37 5.35
C SER A 50 -1.31 -16.42 5.53
N ILE A 51 -0.73 -17.49 4.99
CA ILE A 51 0.72 -17.66 4.94
C ILE A 51 1.17 -17.32 3.53
N LEU A 52 2.18 -16.45 3.46
CA LEU A 52 2.82 -16.00 2.24
C LEU A 52 4.28 -16.44 2.28
N CYS A 53 4.66 -17.33 1.37
CA CYS A 53 6.05 -17.72 1.22
C CYS A 53 6.69 -16.86 0.11
N LEU A 54 7.70 -16.04 0.44
CA LEU A 54 8.25 -15.05 -0.50
C LEU A 54 9.11 -15.67 -1.62
N LYS A 55 9.69 -16.86 -1.40
CA LYS A 55 10.46 -17.61 -2.39
C LYS A 55 10.43 -19.11 -2.07
N THR A 56 9.53 -19.89 -2.66
CA THR A 56 9.56 -21.34 -2.47
C THR A 56 9.02 -22.10 -3.66
N ASP A 57 9.60 -23.28 -3.89
CA ASP A 57 9.03 -24.33 -4.74
C ASP A 57 7.66 -24.76 -4.19
N GLN A 58 6.75 -25.11 -5.11
CA GLN A 58 5.34 -25.43 -4.81
C GLN A 58 5.18 -26.61 -3.82
N ASP A 59 6.21 -27.44 -3.67
CA ASP A 59 6.19 -28.63 -2.82
C ASP A 59 6.22 -28.28 -1.33
N LEU A 60 6.92 -27.23 -0.92
CA LEU A 60 6.97 -26.78 0.48
C LEU A 60 5.67 -26.09 0.90
N SER A 61 4.99 -25.39 -0.02
CA SER A 61 3.66 -24.83 0.27
C SER A 61 2.62 -25.89 0.61
N ASN A 62 2.67 -27.04 -0.06
CA ASN A 62 1.69 -28.11 0.12
C ASN A 62 1.85 -28.83 1.47
N ASN A 63 3.09 -29.08 1.91
CA ASN A 63 3.37 -29.65 3.22
C ASN A 63 2.95 -28.70 4.36
N LEU A 64 3.15 -27.39 4.18
CA LEU A 64 2.74 -26.38 5.17
C LEU A 64 1.21 -26.24 5.29
N THR A 65 0.45 -26.38 4.19
CA THR A 65 -1.02 -26.42 4.25
C THR A 65 -1.58 -27.63 5.01
N LEU A 66 -0.86 -28.75 5.07
CA LEU A 66 -1.32 -29.94 5.78
C LEU A 66 -1.12 -29.81 7.30
N GLU A 67 -0.07 -29.12 7.74
CA GLU A 67 0.19 -28.86 9.17
C GLU A 67 -0.55 -27.65 9.72
N ILE A 68 -0.94 -26.71 8.85
CA ILE A 68 -1.52 -25.44 9.23
C ILE A 68 -2.87 -25.28 8.53
N GLU A 69 -3.96 -25.15 9.29
CA GLU A 69 -5.33 -24.87 8.80
C GLU A 69 -5.48 -23.44 8.20
N CYS A 70 -4.43 -22.90 7.60
CA CYS A 70 -4.35 -21.55 7.09
C CYS A 70 -4.15 -21.58 5.57
N GLN A 71 -4.82 -20.67 4.86
CA GLN A 71 -4.71 -20.63 3.40
C GLN A 71 -3.29 -20.19 3.01
N VAL A 72 -2.60 -21.02 2.24
CA VAL A 72 -1.38 -20.61 1.55
C VAL A 72 -1.80 -19.84 0.31
N SER A 73 -1.58 -18.52 0.35
CA SER A 73 -1.93 -17.64 -0.77
C SER A 73 -0.71 -17.35 -1.63
N SER A 74 -0.89 -17.37 -2.96
CA SER A 74 0.10 -16.80 -3.87
C SER A 74 0.19 -15.29 -3.62
N PHE A 75 1.33 -14.71 -3.96
CA PHE A 75 1.84 -13.44 -3.45
C PHE A 75 1.10 -12.16 -3.91
N SER A 76 -0.21 -12.08 -3.62
CA SER A 76 -1.11 -10.96 -3.91
C SER A 76 -1.94 -10.58 -2.66
N MET A 77 -1.28 -10.45 -1.52
CA MET A 77 -1.96 -9.98 -0.30
C MET A 77 -2.10 -8.44 -0.32
N SER A 78 -3.23 -7.92 0.16
CA SER A 78 -3.37 -6.50 0.47
C SER A 78 -3.26 -6.23 1.97
N TYR A 79 -2.45 -5.25 2.39
CA TYR A 79 -2.35 -4.77 3.77
C TYR A 79 -2.64 -3.28 3.83
N LEU A 80 -3.53 -2.85 4.73
CA LEU A 80 -4.01 -1.46 4.81
C LEU A 80 -4.52 -0.90 3.47
N GLY A 81 -5.14 -1.77 2.68
CA GLY A 81 -5.63 -1.43 1.35
C GLY A 81 -4.55 -1.28 0.27
N LEU A 82 -3.29 -1.64 0.55
CA LEU A 82 -2.19 -1.61 -0.41
C LEU A 82 -1.81 -3.01 -0.86
N PRO A 83 -1.58 -3.25 -2.15
CA PRO A 83 -0.99 -4.51 -2.60
C PRO A 83 0.44 -4.64 -2.05
N LEU A 84 0.69 -5.71 -1.31
CA LEU A 84 2.02 -6.08 -0.84
C LEU A 84 2.72 -6.89 -1.92
N ARG A 85 3.82 -6.34 -2.44
CA ARG A 85 4.62 -6.98 -3.47
C ARG A 85 6.12 -6.73 -3.25
N ALA A 86 6.90 -7.79 -3.35
CA ALA A 86 8.34 -7.86 -3.41
C ALA A 86 8.77 -7.28 -4.76
N GLY A 87 9.09 -5.99 -4.75
CA GLY A 87 9.49 -5.24 -5.92
C GLY A 87 8.42 -4.23 -6.37
N LYS A 88 8.50 -3.83 -7.63
CA LYS A 88 7.59 -2.82 -8.18
C LYS A 88 6.19 -3.39 -8.39
N LEU A 89 5.18 -2.56 -8.13
CA LEU A 89 3.78 -2.86 -8.45
C LEU A 89 3.62 -3.11 -9.94
N CYS A 90 2.90 -4.19 -10.28
CA CYS A 90 2.59 -4.53 -11.66
C CYS A 90 1.39 -3.73 -12.16
N ARG A 91 1.13 -3.82 -13.47
CA ARG A 91 -0.01 -3.11 -14.09
C ARG A 91 -1.34 -3.52 -13.47
N ALA A 92 -1.52 -4.80 -13.10
CA ALA A 92 -2.76 -5.28 -12.48
C ALA A 92 -2.99 -4.63 -11.10
N ASP A 93 -1.94 -4.50 -10.28
CA ASP A 93 -2.02 -3.85 -8.97
C ASP A 93 -2.47 -2.38 -9.11
N TRP A 94 -1.88 -1.65 -10.06
CA TRP A 94 -2.27 -0.28 -10.35
C TRP A 94 -3.71 -0.18 -10.86
N LEU A 95 -4.17 -1.13 -11.68
CA LEU A 95 -5.55 -1.16 -12.16
C LEU A 95 -6.54 -1.43 -11.02
N GLN A 96 -6.21 -2.29 -10.06
CA GLN A 96 -7.04 -2.51 -8.86
C GLN A 96 -7.11 -1.26 -7.99
N LEU A 97 -6.03 -0.49 -7.88
CA LEU A 97 -6.05 0.79 -7.17
C LEU A 97 -6.92 1.82 -7.92
N ILE A 98 -6.79 1.89 -9.25
CA ILE A 98 -7.61 2.77 -10.10
C ILE A 98 -9.09 2.40 -10.03
N SER A 99 -9.44 1.10 -10.04
CA SER A 99 -10.84 0.68 -9.98
C SER A 99 -11.52 1.09 -8.68
N ARG A 100 -10.78 1.18 -7.56
CA ARG A 100 -11.31 1.72 -6.30
C ARG A 100 -11.60 3.21 -6.38
N PHE A 101 -10.79 3.97 -7.12
CA PHE A 101 -11.09 5.39 -7.38
C PHE A 101 -12.30 5.54 -8.29
N ASP A 102 -12.37 4.74 -9.36
CA ASP A 102 -13.52 4.73 -10.28
C ASP A 102 -14.81 4.36 -9.52
N ALA A 103 -14.77 3.37 -8.61
CA ALA A 103 -15.92 3.00 -7.78
C ALA A 103 -16.37 4.15 -6.84
N ARG A 104 -15.42 4.86 -6.22
CA ARG A 104 -15.74 6.02 -5.36
C ARG A 104 -16.36 7.17 -6.15
N LEU A 105 -15.80 7.48 -7.32
CA LEU A 105 -16.31 8.52 -8.22
C LEU A 105 -17.68 8.16 -8.79
N GLY A 106 -17.88 6.89 -9.17
CA GLY A 106 -19.16 6.40 -9.69
C GLY A 106 -20.29 6.41 -8.65
N ASN A 107 -19.97 6.21 -7.37
CA ASN A 107 -20.95 6.27 -6.28
C ASN A 107 -21.38 7.70 -5.93
N TRP A 108 -20.69 8.72 -6.42
CA TRP A 108 -21.09 10.10 -6.21
C TRP A 108 -22.05 10.55 -7.29
N HIS A 109 -23.21 11.07 -6.90
CA HIS A 109 -24.13 11.75 -7.80
C HIS A 109 -23.58 13.12 -8.21
N GLY A 110 -22.44 13.14 -8.91
CA GLY A 110 -21.70 14.36 -9.24
C GLY A 110 -22.56 15.38 -10.00
N GLN A 111 -23.53 14.93 -10.79
CA GLN A 111 -24.48 15.81 -11.47
C GLN A 111 -25.34 16.67 -10.53
N LEU A 112 -25.66 16.18 -9.32
CA LEU A 112 -26.44 16.90 -8.32
C LEU A 112 -25.60 17.89 -7.51
N LEU A 113 -24.27 17.86 -7.67
CA LEU A 113 -23.33 18.68 -6.91
C LEU A 113 -22.90 19.91 -7.69
N SER A 114 -22.72 21.02 -6.96
CA SER A 114 -22.14 22.23 -7.52
C SER A 114 -20.65 22.01 -7.88
N ARG A 115 -20.08 22.89 -8.70
CA ARG A 115 -18.64 22.82 -9.02
C ARG A 115 -17.75 22.96 -7.78
N ALA A 116 -18.17 23.76 -6.80
CA ALA A 116 -17.45 23.94 -5.54
C ALA A 116 -17.49 22.66 -4.69
N ASP A 117 -18.63 21.98 -4.64
CA ASP A 117 -18.76 20.71 -3.90
C ASP A 117 -17.93 19.61 -4.55
N ARG A 118 -17.95 19.53 -5.88
CA ARG A 118 -17.11 18.58 -6.64
C ARG A 118 -15.63 18.82 -6.38
N LEU A 119 -15.18 20.08 -6.38
CA LEU A 119 -13.80 20.43 -6.04
C LEU A 119 -13.44 19.97 -4.61
N THR A 120 -14.34 20.22 -3.67
CA THR A 120 -14.15 19.85 -2.27
C THR A 120 -14.05 18.33 -2.10
N LEU A 121 -14.88 17.54 -2.80
CA LEU A 121 -14.80 16.08 -2.80
C LEU A 121 -13.52 15.55 -3.46
N ILE A 122 -13.10 16.15 -4.58
CA ILE A 122 -11.82 15.80 -5.22
C ILE A 122 -10.67 16.00 -4.24
N ASN A 123 -10.62 17.14 -3.54
CA ASN A 123 -9.52 17.46 -2.64
C ASN A 123 -9.55 16.61 -1.36
N SER A 124 -10.71 16.49 -0.72
CA SER A 124 -10.85 15.81 0.57
C SER A 124 -10.70 14.29 0.47
N VAL A 125 -11.22 13.66 -0.60
CA VAL A 125 -11.28 12.20 -0.68
C VAL A 125 -10.32 11.65 -1.72
N ILE A 126 -10.45 12.04 -3.00
CA ILE A 126 -9.64 11.46 -4.08
C ILE A 126 -8.19 11.86 -3.92
N THR A 127 -7.93 13.15 -3.72
CA THR A 127 -6.57 13.70 -3.62
C THR A 127 -5.88 13.19 -2.38
N ALA A 128 -6.51 13.23 -1.21
CA ALA A 128 -5.96 12.65 0.02
C ALA A 128 -5.63 11.14 -0.14
N SER A 129 -6.55 10.36 -0.71
CA SER A 129 -6.35 8.92 -0.91
C SER A 129 -5.22 8.62 -1.89
N THR A 130 -5.12 9.36 -2.99
CA THR A 130 -3.99 9.21 -3.93
C THR A 130 -2.67 9.69 -3.36
N ALA A 131 -2.67 10.77 -2.56
CA ALA A 131 -1.46 11.30 -1.94
C ALA A 131 -0.83 10.26 -1.01
N TYR A 132 -1.66 9.50 -0.29
CA TYR A 132 -1.21 8.35 0.49
C TYR A 132 -0.49 7.31 -0.39
N LEU A 133 -1.12 6.85 -1.48
CA LEU A 133 -0.51 5.87 -2.41
C LEU A 133 0.80 6.38 -3.03
N LEU A 134 0.80 7.63 -3.50
CA LEU A 134 1.94 8.28 -4.14
C LEU A 134 3.06 8.62 -3.15
N SER A 135 2.78 8.64 -1.84
CA SER A 135 3.84 8.79 -0.84
C SER A 135 4.67 7.52 -0.67
N LEU A 136 4.13 6.36 -1.04
CA LEU A 136 4.75 5.04 -0.83
C LEU A 136 5.38 4.48 -2.10
N PHE A 137 4.75 4.71 -3.25
CA PHE A 137 5.18 4.12 -4.53
C PHE A 137 5.50 5.18 -5.58
N GLN A 138 6.53 4.93 -6.38
CA GLN A 138 6.77 5.69 -7.61
C GLN A 138 5.75 5.30 -8.67
N ALA A 139 4.78 6.17 -8.91
CA ALA A 139 3.72 5.90 -9.88
C ALA A 139 4.21 6.13 -11.31
N PRO A 140 3.92 5.21 -12.24
CA PRO A 140 4.23 5.44 -13.65
C PRO A 140 3.34 6.55 -14.21
N LYS A 141 3.84 7.29 -15.21
CA LYS A 141 3.16 8.45 -15.81
C LYS A 141 1.73 8.14 -16.27
N TRP A 142 1.50 6.95 -16.82
CA TRP A 142 0.18 6.54 -17.29
C TRP A 142 -0.86 6.43 -16.16
N VAL A 143 -0.46 6.04 -14.94
CA VAL A 143 -1.34 5.97 -13.77
C VAL A 143 -1.75 7.37 -13.34
N LEU A 144 -0.77 8.28 -13.24
CA LEU A 144 -1.01 9.68 -12.89
C LEU A 144 -2.00 10.32 -13.87
N ASN A 145 -1.71 10.22 -15.17
CA ASN A 145 -2.57 10.75 -16.23
C ASN A 145 -3.98 10.12 -16.19
N ARG A 146 -4.08 8.83 -15.86
CA ARG A 146 -5.37 8.14 -15.76
C ARG A 146 -6.20 8.68 -14.61
N ILE A 147 -5.59 8.88 -13.44
CA ILE A 147 -6.25 9.45 -12.25
C ILE A 147 -6.66 10.90 -12.52
N ASP A 148 -5.78 11.72 -13.10
CA ASP A 148 -6.09 13.12 -13.41
C ASP A 148 -7.21 13.24 -14.44
N SER A 149 -7.24 12.37 -15.46
CA SER A 149 -8.35 12.31 -16.41
C SER A 149 -9.69 12.04 -15.72
N ARG A 150 -9.72 11.17 -14.70
CA ARG A 150 -10.95 10.91 -13.90
C ARG A 150 -11.37 12.11 -13.08
N ARG A 151 -10.43 12.77 -12.40
CA ARG A 151 -10.70 13.99 -11.63
C ARG A 151 -11.23 15.10 -12.51
N GLN A 152 -10.63 15.29 -13.68
CA GLN A 152 -11.04 16.28 -14.66
C GLN A 152 -12.47 16.03 -15.13
N LYS A 153 -12.81 14.78 -15.50
CA LYS A 153 -14.18 14.41 -15.88
C LYS A 153 -15.18 14.63 -14.76
N PHE A 154 -14.86 14.20 -13.55
CA PHE A 154 -15.73 14.40 -12.40
C PHE A 154 -15.95 15.88 -12.10
N PHE A 155 -14.89 16.70 -12.14
CA PHE A 155 -14.99 18.14 -11.90
C PHE A 155 -15.91 18.84 -12.91
N TRP A 156 -15.64 18.67 -14.21
CA TRP A 156 -16.34 19.39 -15.26
C TRP A 156 -17.75 18.85 -15.52
N VAL A 157 -17.91 17.53 -15.53
CA VAL A 157 -19.15 16.89 -16.02
C VAL A 157 -19.96 16.27 -14.89
N GLY A 158 -19.31 15.86 -13.79
CA GLY A 158 -19.99 15.20 -12.66
C GLY A 158 -20.34 13.73 -12.94
N GLN A 159 -19.88 13.15 -14.04
CA GLN A 159 -20.10 11.75 -14.39
C GLN A 159 -18.99 11.22 -15.33
N ASP A 160 -18.61 9.95 -15.18
CA ASP A 160 -17.50 9.34 -15.92
C ASP A 160 -17.81 8.97 -17.39
N ASN A 161 -19.09 8.73 -17.70
CA ASN A 161 -19.54 8.18 -18.98
C ASN A 161 -19.80 9.25 -20.06
N ILE A 162 -19.78 10.53 -19.69
CA ILE A 162 -20.04 11.63 -20.61
C ILE A 162 -18.70 12.21 -21.05
N SER A 163 -18.53 12.45 -22.35
CA SER A 163 -17.33 13.08 -22.89
C SER A 163 -17.15 14.49 -22.32
N THR A 164 -15.90 14.85 -22.02
CA THR A 164 -15.52 16.21 -21.59
C THR A 164 -15.45 17.20 -22.75
N ASN A 165 -15.64 16.74 -24.00
CA ASN A 165 -15.51 17.55 -25.21
C ASN A 165 -16.49 18.73 -25.14
N GLY A 166 -15.94 19.95 -25.17
CA GLY A 166 -16.69 21.20 -25.11
C GLY A 166 -17.13 21.66 -23.71
N LYS A 167 -16.81 20.91 -22.64
CA LYS A 167 -17.21 21.25 -21.25
C LYS A 167 -16.06 21.76 -20.38
N CYS A 168 -14.81 21.58 -20.80
CA CYS A 168 -13.64 22.13 -20.11
C CYS A 168 -13.46 23.61 -20.48
N LEU A 169 -13.65 24.51 -19.52
CA LEU A 169 -13.43 25.96 -19.74
C LEU A 169 -11.96 26.36 -19.58
N VAL A 170 -11.21 25.61 -18.78
CA VAL A 170 -9.82 25.90 -18.42
C VAL A 170 -9.00 24.62 -18.53
N SER A 171 -7.72 24.75 -18.88
CA SER A 171 -6.77 23.63 -18.92
C SER A 171 -6.65 22.98 -17.53
N TRP A 172 -6.42 21.66 -17.49
CA TRP A 172 -6.25 20.96 -16.21
C TRP A 172 -4.99 21.42 -15.47
N ASP A 173 -3.90 21.66 -16.21
CA ASP A 173 -2.63 22.10 -15.64
C ASP A 173 -2.78 23.45 -14.92
N SER A 174 -3.54 24.39 -15.49
CA SER A 174 -3.84 25.68 -14.84
C SER A 174 -4.72 25.51 -13.59
N ILE A 175 -5.61 24.51 -13.57
CA ILE A 175 -6.47 24.25 -12.41
C ILE A 175 -5.68 23.67 -11.23
N THR A 176 -4.67 22.84 -11.51
CA THR A 176 -3.81 22.22 -10.50
C THR A 176 -2.75 23.16 -9.92
N CYS A 177 -2.60 24.36 -10.48
CA CYS A 177 -1.77 25.39 -9.88
C CYS A 177 -2.26 25.76 -8.47
N SER A 178 -1.36 26.33 -7.68
CA SER A 178 -1.72 26.81 -6.34
C SER A 178 -2.77 27.92 -6.41
N LYS A 179 -3.53 28.11 -5.34
CA LYS A 179 -4.50 29.23 -5.26
C LYS A 179 -3.83 30.60 -5.37
N ILE A 180 -2.56 30.69 -4.95
CA ILE A 180 -1.74 31.91 -5.04
C ILE A 180 -1.43 32.24 -6.50
N GLU A 181 -1.20 31.21 -7.33
CA GLU A 181 -0.96 31.32 -8.77
C GLU A 181 -2.26 31.38 -9.60
N GLY A 182 -3.42 31.53 -8.96
CA GLY A 182 -4.72 31.62 -9.63
C GLY A 182 -5.36 30.28 -10.01
N GLY A 183 -4.81 29.15 -9.56
CA GLY A 183 -5.42 27.83 -9.70
C GLY A 183 -6.48 27.53 -8.64
N LEU A 184 -7.07 26.32 -8.70
CA LEU A 184 -8.09 25.89 -7.73
C LEU A 184 -7.50 25.18 -6.50
N GLY A 185 -6.18 25.00 -6.46
CA GLY A 185 -5.49 24.29 -5.38
C GLY A 185 -5.74 22.78 -5.39
N ILE A 186 -6.00 22.20 -6.56
CA ILE A 186 -5.96 20.74 -6.74
C ILE A 186 -4.50 20.33 -6.79
N LEU A 187 -4.13 19.30 -6.03
CA LEU A 187 -2.74 18.84 -5.95
C LEU A 187 -2.26 18.23 -7.28
N ASP A 188 -1.17 18.77 -7.84
CA ASP A 188 -0.42 18.11 -8.92
C ASP A 188 0.18 16.80 -8.42
N LEU A 189 -0.33 15.68 -8.94
CA LEU A 189 0.09 14.35 -8.54
C LEU A 189 1.53 14.03 -8.91
N ARG A 190 2.04 14.56 -10.02
CA ARG A 190 3.40 14.29 -10.49
C ARG A 190 4.41 14.97 -9.56
N ALA A 191 4.24 16.27 -9.35
CA ALA A 191 5.09 17.04 -8.44
C ALA A 191 5.03 16.46 -7.02
N HIS A 192 3.83 16.09 -6.55
CA HIS A 192 3.66 15.50 -5.24
C HIS A 192 4.35 14.14 -5.08
N ASN A 193 4.23 13.23 -6.06
CA ASN A 193 4.87 11.92 -6.02
C ASN A 193 6.40 12.06 -5.92
N GLN A 194 6.99 12.93 -6.73
CA GLN A 194 8.43 13.20 -6.71
C GLN A 194 8.88 13.81 -5.37
N ALA A 195 8.16 14.82 -4.87
CA ALA A 195 8.49 15.49 -3.62
C ALA A 195 8.41 14.53 -2.41
N ARG A 196 7.38 13.68 -2.35
CA ARG A 196 7.21 12.72 -1.25
C ARG A 196 8.28 11.64 -1.26
N LEU A 197 8.62 11.10 -2.42
CA LEU A 197 9.71 10.12 -2.54
C LEU A 197 11.06 10.75 -2.18
N GLY A 198 11.31 11.99 -2.59
CA GLY A 198 12.50 12.74 -2.18
C GLY A 198 12.59 12.94 -0.66
N THR A 199 11.45 13.21 -0.01
CA THR A 199 11.38 13.31 1.46
C THR A 199 11.76 12.00 2.14
N TRP A 200 11.29 10.86 1.62
CA TRP A 200 11.68 9.54 2.13
C TRP A 200 13.17 9.26 1.98
N LEU A 201 13.74 9.56 0.82
CA LEU A 201 15.18 9.41 0.59
C LEU A 201 16.00 10.25 1.56
N TRP A 202 15.58 11.51 1.79
CA TRP A 202 16.22 12.37 2.77
C TRP A 202 16.11 11.81 4.20
N ARG A 203 14.91 11.38 4.62
CA ARG A 203 14.69 10.76 5.94
C ARG A 203 15.54 9.51 6.13
N MET A 204 15.57 8.61 5.14
CA MET A 204 16.37 7.40 5.18
C MET A 204 17.85 7.74 5.32
N ARG A 205 18.36 8.70 4.54
CA ARG A 205 19.77 9.14 4.64
C ARG A 205 20.09 9.74 6.01
N SER A 206 19.24 10.62 6.53
CA SER A 206 19.45 11.28 7.81
C SER A 206 19.36 10.30 8.99
N GLN A 207 18.38 9.39 8.97
CA GLN A 207 18.18 8.41 10.02
C GLN A 207 19.17 7.23 9.95
N MET A 208 19.57 6.78 8.75
CA MET A 208 20.67 5.81 8.62
C MET A 208 21.95 6.40 9.19
N ARG A 209 22.27 7.66 8.88
CA ARG A 209 23.45 8.32 9.44
C ARG A 209 23.39 8.37 10.96
N TRP A 210 22.25 8.77 11.53
CA TRP A 210 22.02 8.71 12.98
C TRP A 210 22.20 7.30 13.56
N PHE A 211 21.76 6.26 12.86
CA PHE A 211 21.90 4.88 13.32
C PHE A 211 23.36 4.41 13.30
N TYR A 212 24.11 4.69 12.23
CA TYR A 212 25.53 4.35 12.11
C TYR A 212 26.42 5.17 13.06
N ASP A 213 26.10 6.45 13.29
CA ASP A 213 26.86 7.30 14.22
C ASP A 213 26.69 6.85 15.69
N ARG A 214 25.58 6.18 16.03
CA ARG A 214 25.27 5.72 17.39
C ARG A 214 25.59 4.23 17.63
N HIS A 215 25.70 3.45 16.56
CA HIS A 215 26.07 2.04 16.59
C HIS A 215 27.14 1.75 15.52
N PRO A 216 28.44 1.90 15.84
CA PRO A 216 29.55 1.77 14.89
C PRO A 216 29.70 0.36 14.29
N PHE A 217 29.05 -0.64 14.88
CA PHE A 217 29.02 -2.02 14.39
C PHE A 217 27.79 -2.23 13.48
N GLY A 218 27.79 -1.56 12.33
CA GLY A 218 26.86 -1.89 11.24
C GLY A 218 27.11 -3.32 10.74
N PRO A 219 26.08 -4.01 10.20
CA PRO A 219 26.24 -5.36 9.68
C PRO A 219 27.30 -5.35 8.58
N ARG A 220 28.31 -6.22 8.69
CA ARG A 220 29.32 -6.43 7.66
C ARG A 220 28.60 -6.73 6.35
N THR A 221 28.67 -5.80 5.41
CA THR A 221 28.33 -6.02 4.01
C THR A 221 29.18 -7.17 3.50
N GLY A 222 28.59 -8.34 3.27
CA GLY A 222 29.37 -9.49 2.83
C GLY A 222 28.72 -10.88 2.84
N GLN A 223 27.47 -11.04 3.29
CA GLN A 223 26.74 -12.29 3.08
C GLN A 223 25.35 -11.99 2.54
N GLY A 224 25.08 -12.52 1.34
CA GLY A 224 23.76 -12.51 0.73
C GLY A 224 22.74 -13.01 1.74
N CYS A 225 21.73 -12.18 2.01
CA CYS A 225 20.55 -12.63 2.72
C CYS A 225 19.75 -13.53 1.76
N ASP A 226 20.23 -14.76 1.57
CA ASP A 226 19.46 -15.86 0.96
C ASP A 226 18.49 -16.49 1.98
N GLY A 227 18.17 -15.76 3.05
CA GLY A 227 17.12 -16.12 3.98
C GLY A 227 15.76 -15.89 3.34
N ILE A 228 15.17 -16.97 2.84
CA ILE A 228 13.78 -17.02 2.40
C ILE A 228 12.91 -16.58 3.59
N ALA A 229 12.13 -15.53 3.38
CA ALA A 229 11.24 -14.98 4.38
C ALA A 229 9.82 -15.50 4.13
N THR A 230 9.18 -16.01 5.18
CA THR A 230 7.76 -16.35 5.16
C THR A 230 7.03 -15.28 5.96
N ALA A 231 6.05 -14.64 5.35
CA ALA A 231 5.22 -13.64 5.97
C ALA A 231 3.87 -14.28 6.33
N LEU A 232 3.54 -14.31 7.62
CA LEU A 232 2.23 -14.74 8.10
C LEU A 232 1.41 -13.49 8.39
N SER A 233 0.31 -13.31 7.68
CA SER A 233 -0.69 -12.33 8.06
C SER A 233 -1.66 -12.98 9.04
N ALA A 234 -1.64 -12.54 10.29
CA ALA A 234 -2.61 -12.87 11.31
C ALA A 234 -3.57 -11.70 11.53
N VAL A 235 -4.87 -11.96 11.47
CA VAL A 235 -5.88 -10.99 11.93
C VAL A 235 -6.46 -11.52 13.23
N ALA A 236 -6.20 -10.83 14.34
CA ALA A 236 -6.80 -11.17 15.63
C ALA A 236 -8.22 -10.59 15.72
N LYS A 237 -9.16 -11.34 16.30
CA LYS A 237 -10.51 -10.85 16.62
C LYS A 237 -10.84 -11.11 18.08
#